data_AF-A0A357CZU5-F1
#
_entry.id   AF-A0A357CZU5-F1
#
_cell.length_a   1.000
_cell.length_b   1.000
_cell.length_c   1.000
_cell.angle_alpha   90.00
_cell.angle_beta   90.00
_cell.angle_gamma   90.00
#
_symmetry.space_group_name_H-M   'P 1'
#
loop_
_entity.id
_entity.type
_entity.pdbx_description
1 polymer ?
#
loop_
_entity_poly.entity_id
_entity_poly.type
_entity_poly.pdbx_seq_one_letter_code
_entity_poly.pdbx_strand_id
1 'polypeptide(L)'
;MHTIKINKNDSGQRIDKFLTKKFRNMPLSLMYKYIRTKRIKLNGKRVKESNILMEDDVLTLFISDEFFEKRNNDFSFMRIKPKLEIVYEDDNILVVNKPAGLIVHSDANEEFNTLINHIIAYLYNTGKYNPEDENSFTPSLCNRIDRNTQGLVIAAKNAAA
;
A
#
# COMPACT_ATOMS: atom_id res chain seq x y z
N MET A 1 18.23 -0.20 -16.16
CA MET A 1 16.89 -0.45 -16.78
C MET A 1 16.17 -1.42 -15.89
N HIS A 2 14.96 -1.10 -15.46
CA HIS A 2 14.17 -1.93 -14.57
C HIS A 2 12.83 -2.26 -15.19
N THR A 3 12.28 -3.41 -14.82
CA THR A 3 10.98 -3.88 -15.30
C THR A 3 10.13 -4.29 -14.11
N ILE A 4 8.88 -3.86 -14.08
CA ILE A 4 7.89 -4.23 -13.06
C ILE A 4 6.70 -4.87 -13.77
N LYS A 5 6.35 -6.09 -13.34
CA LYS A 5 5.11 -6.74 -13.77
C LYS A 5 3.98 -6.30 -12.84
N ILE A 6 2.86 -5.85 -13.41
CA ILE A 6 1.67 -5.42 -12.67
C ILE A 6 0.93 -6.65 -12.17
N ASN A 7 0.72 -6.72 -10.86
CA ASN A 7 -0.01 -7.80 -10.21
C ASN A 7 -1.52 -7.43 -10.07
N LYS A 8 -2.32 -8.38 -9.56
CA LYS A 8 -3.76 -8.17 -9.33
C LYS A 8 -4.07 -6.96 -8.44
N ASN A 9 -3.28 -6.73 -7.38
CA ASN A 9 -3.48 -5.62 -6.44
C ASN A 9 -3.02 -4.27 -6.99
N ASP A 10 -2.26 -4.26 -8.09
CA ASP A 10 -1.87 -3.04 -8.79
C ASP A 10 -2.82 -2.67 -9.93
N SER A 11 -3.61 -3.63 -10.41
CA SER A 11 -4.55 -3.48 -11.53
C SER A 11 -5.69 -2.51 -11.20
N GLY A 12 -6.23 -1.85 -12.22
CA GLY A 12 -7.38 -0.95 -12.10
C GLY A 12 -7.05 0.46 -11.58
N GLN A 13 -5.80 0.73 -11.19
CA GLN A 13 -5.37 2.07 -10.80
C GLN A 13 -4.62 2.80 -11.94
N ARG A 14 -4.61 4.13 -11.87
CA ARG A 14 -3.81 4.96 -12.78
C ARG A 14 -2.32 4.77 -12.54
N ILE A 15 -1.53 4.81 -13.60
CA ILE A 15 -0.08 4.65 -13.55
C ILE A 15 0.60 5.69 -12.64
N ASP A 16 0.14 6.95 -12.64
CA ASP A 16 0.72 7.99 -11.77
C ASP A 16 0.51 7.69 -10.28
N LYS A 17 -0.66 7.18 -9.91
CA LYS A 17 -0.97 6.72 -8.55
C LYS A 17 -0.13 5.52 -8.15
N PHE A 18 -0.01 4.53 -9.04
CA PHE A 18 0.86 3.38 -8.82
C PHE A 18 2.32 3.81 -8.59
N LEU A 19 2.87 4.67 -9.46
CA LEU A 19 4.23 5.17 -9.36
C LEU A 19 4.46 5.96 -8.06
N THR A 20 3.51 6.80 -7.65
CA THR A 20 3.62 7.57 -6.41
C THR A 20 3.66 6.65 -5.18
N LYS A 21 2.88 5.57 -5.18
CA LYS A 21 2.89 4.56 -4.10
C LYS A 21 4.19 3.75 -4.08
N LYS A 22 4.65 3.32 -5.26
CA LYS A 22 5.88 2.51 -5.42
C LYS A 22 7.14 3.29 -5.09
N PHE A 23 7.22 4.55 -5.54
CA PHE A 23 8.40 5.41 -5.45
C PHE A 23 8.15 6.61 -4.54
N ARG A 24 7.92 6.37 -3.24
CA ARG A 24 7.57 7.42 -2.25
C ARG A 24 8.61 8.55 -2.17
N ASN A 25 9.87 8.24 -2.43
CA ASN A 25 10.97 9.21 -2.39
C ASN A 25 11.16 9.97 -3.72
N MET A 26 10.38 9.65 -4.76
CA MET A 26 10.46 10.34 -6.04
C MET A 26 9.62 11.62 -6.02
N PRO A 27 10.20 12.79 -6.32
CA PRO A 27 9.42 14.02 -6.49
C PRO A 27 8.41 13.88 -7.63
N LEU A 28 7.17 14.33 -7.41
CA LEU A 28 6.09 14.26 -8.43
C LEU A 28 6.48 14.92 -9.76
N SER A 29 7.15 16.08 -9.71
CA SER A 29 7.62 16.79 -10.90
C SER A 29 8.60 15.95 -11.73
N LEU A 30 9.47 15.18 -11.07
CA LEU A 30 10.42 14.28 -11.71
C LEU A 30 9.70 13.07 -12.33
N MET A 31 8.74 12.48 -11.61
CA MET A 31 7.90 11.39 -12.13
C MET A 31 7.20 11.80 -13.44
N TYR A 32 6.51 12.95 -13.45
CA TYR A 32 5.84 13.45 -14.66
C TYR A 32 6.84 13.79 -15.77
N LYS A 33 8.03 14.30 -15.44
CA LYS A 33 9.12 14.49 -16.41
C LYS A 33 9.53 13.16 -17.05
N TYR A 34 9.61 12.07 -16.29
CA TYR A 34 9.97 10.75 -16.83
C TYR A 34 8.88 10.15 -17.73
N ILE A 35 7.61 10.33 -17.38
CA ILE A 35 6.48 9.97 -18.27
C ILE A 35 6.57 10.77 -19.57
N ARG A 36 6.72 12.10 -19.48
CA ARG A 36 6.78 13.00 -20.65
C ARG A 36 7.96 12.71 -21.57
N THR A 37 9.13 12.38 -21.00
CA THR A 37 10.37 12.08 -21.75
C THR A 37 10.48 10.61 -22.19
N LYS A 38 9.40 9.82 -22.06
CA LYS A 38 9.34 8.40 -22.48
C LYS A 38 10.34 7.49 -21.76
N ARG A 39 10.78 7.86 -20.56
CA ARG A 39 11.60 7.03 -19.66
C ARG A 39 10.76 5.99 -18.92
N ILE A 40 9.44 6.15 -18.92
CA ILE A 40 8.48 5.17 -18.42
C ILE A 40 7.66 4.68 -19.63
N LYS A 41 7.60 3.36 -19.79
CA LYS A 41 6.86 2.71 -20.89
C LYS A 41 5.96 1.62 -20.34
N LEU A 42 4.79 1.46 -20.93
CA LEU A 42 3.83 0.39 -20.64
C LEU A 42 3.79 -0.54 -21.84
N ASN A 43 4.14 -1.82 -21.65
CA ASN A 43 4.22 -2.83 -22.72
C ASN A 43 5.08 -2.35 -23.91
N GLY A 44 6.21 -1.71 -23.61
CA GLY A 44 7.13 -1.13 -24.61
C GLY A 44 6.65 0.15 -25.29
N LYS A 45 5.42 0.61 -25.03
CA LYS A 45 4.81 1.79 -25.65
C LYS A 45 4.87 3.03 -24.76
N ARG A 46 4.74 4.20 -25.37
CA ARG A 46 4.61 5.47 -24.63
C ARG A 46 3.32 5.44 -23.81
N VAL A 47 3.42 5.89 -22.57
CA VAL A 47 2.30 5.98 -21.63
C VAL A 47 1.95 7.45 -21.33
N LYS A 48 0.71 7.69 -20.91
CA LYS A 48 0.20 8.91 -20.29
C LYS A 48 -0.04 8.64 -18.82
N GLU A 49 0.05 9.67 -17.99
CA GLU A 49 -0.19 9.63 -16.55
C GLU A 49 -1.57 9.08 -16.15
N SER A 50 -2.57 9.22 -17.02
CA SER A 50 -3.94 8.74 -16.79
C SER A 50 -4.19 7.31 -17.26
N ASN A 51 -3.21 6.63 -17.86
CA ASN A 51 -3.38 5.24 -18.26
C ASN A 51 -3.68 4.36 -17.05
N ILE A 52 -4.70 3.52 -17.18
CA ILE A 52 -5.07 2.51 -16.20
C ILE A 52 -4.21 1.28 -16.43
N LEU A 53 -3.61 0.76 -15.37
CA LEU A 53 -2.83 -0.47 -15.39
C LEU A 53 -3.76 -1.68 -15.36
N MET A 54 -3.39 -2.72 -16.10
CA MET A 54 -4.06 -4.02 -16.07
C MET A 54 -3.11 -5.09 -15.55
N GLU A 55 -3.66 -6.13 -14.95
CA GLU A 55 -2.89 -7.31 -14.55
C GLU A 55 -2.09 -7.86 -15.75
N ASP A 56 -0.88 -8.34 -15.46
CA ASP A 56 0.11 -8.80 -16.45
C ASP A 56 0.74 -7.71 -17.34
N ASP A 57 0.35 -6.44 -17.20
CA ASP A 57 1.08 -5.35 -17.84
C ASP A 57 2.55 -5.31 -17.39
N VAL A 58 3.43 -4.89 -18.30
CA VAL A 58 4.86 -4.77 -18.05
C VAL A 58 5.27 -3.30 -18.14
N LEU A 59 5.68 -2.75 -17.00
CA LEU A 59 6.18 -1.40 -16.89
C LEU A 59 7.72 -1.38 -16.99
N THR A 60 8.24 -0.73 -18.03
CA THR A 60 9.69 -0.56 -18.23
C THR A 60 10.12 0.84 -17.81
N LEU A 61 11.15 0.90 -16.97
CA LEU A 61 11.64 2.11 -16.32
C LEU A 61 13.11 2.36 -16.64
N PHE A 62 13.37 3.53 -17.21
CA PHE A 62 14.71 4.08 -17.50
C PHE A 62 14.98 5.28 -16.59
N ILE A 63 14.89 5.05 -15.28
CA ILE A 63 15.07 6.05 -14.22
C ILE A 63 16.27 5.66 -13.34
N SER A 64 16.70 6.57 -12.48
CA SER A 64 17.84 6.38 -11.57
C SER A 64 17.63 5.18 -10.64
N ASP A 65 18.71 4.44 -10.36
CA ASP A 65 18.68 3.24 -9.53
C ASP A 65 18.38 3.56 -8.04
N GLU A 66 18.64 4.80 -7.61
CA GLU A 66 18.33 5.32 -6.27
C GLU A 66 16.85 5.17 -5.89
N PHE A 67 15.93 5.13 -6.88
CA PHE A 67 14.50 4.97 -6.63
C PHE A 67 14.08 3.51 -6.44
N PHE A 68 14.96 2.56 -6.75
CA PHE A 68 14.71 1.12 -6.58
C PHE A 68 15.33 0.57 -5.30
N GLU A 69 16.09 1.37 -4.55
CA GLU A 69 16.65 0.95 -3.28
C GLU A 69 15.55 0.45 -2.35
N LYS A 70 15.84 -0.69 -1.72
CA LYS A 70 14.90 -1.43 -0.88
C LYS A 70 14.32 -0.47 0.14
N ARG A 71 13.00 -0.32 0.06
CA ARG A 71 12.09 -0.13 1.18
C ARG A 71 12.83 -0.07 2.51
N ASN A 72 13.08 1.14 3.00
CA ASN A 72 12.78 1.41 4.40
C ASN A 72 11.26 1.29 4.54
N ASN A 73 10.73 0.08 4.30
CA ASN A 73 9.41 -0.26 4.73
C ASN A 73 9.48 -0.02 6.22
N ASP A 74 8.71 0.94 6.67
CA ASP A 74 8.48 1.11 8.08
C ASP A 74 7.76 -0.16 8.54
N PHE A 75 8.54 -1.22 8.78
CA PHE A 75 8.13 -2.49 9.33
C PHE A 75 7.84 -2.32 10.82
N SER A 76 7.39 -1.13 11.24
CA SER A 76 6.93 -0.83 12.58
C SER A 76 5.89 -1.84 13.04
N PHE A 77 5.05 -2.35 12.12
CA PHE A 77 4.11 -3.44 12.39
C PHE A 77 4.80 -4.74 12.84
N MET A 78 6.03 -5.05 12.41
CA MET A 78 6.75 -6.26 12.86
C MET A 78 7.14 -6.20 14.34
N ARG A 79 7.18 -5.00 14.94
CA ARG A 79 7.43 -4.82 16.37
C ARG A 79 6.18 -5.04 17.22
N ILE A 80 5.02 -5.21 16.60
CA ILE A 80 3.72 -5.31 17.26
C ILE A 80 3.32 -6.76 17.42
N LYS A 81 2.92 -7.13 18.63
CA LYS A 81 2.10 -8.33 18.85
C LYS A 81 0.63 -7.97 18.59
N PRO A 82 -0.02 -8.54 17.57
CA PRO A 82 -1.41 -8.18 17.25
C PRO A 82 -2.35 -8.45 18.42
N LYS A 83 -3.18 -7.47 18.77
CA LYS A 83 -4.25 -7.58 19.77
C LYS A 83 -5.51 -6.96 19.17
N LEU A 84 -6.29 -7.79 18.50
CA LEU A 84 -7.49 -7.39 17.77
C LEU A 84 -8.67 -8.23 18.26
N GLU A 85 -9.82 -7.58 18.42
CA GLU A 85 -11.10 -8.27 18.56
C GLU A 85 -11.72 -8.36 17.16
N ILE A 86 -11.54 -9.48 16.49
CA ILE A 86 -12.05 -9.70 15.12
C ILE A 86 -13.52 -10.09 15.21
N VAL A 87 -14.37 -9.26 14.59
CA VAL A 87 -15.82 -9.47 14.54
C VAL A 87 -16.21 -10.22 13.28
N TYR A 88 -15.52 -9.95 12.17
CA TYR A 88 -15.73 -10.62 10.89
C TYR A 88 -14.44 -10.61 10.06
N GLU A 89 -14.22 -11.69 9.31
CA GLU A 89 -13.14 -11.73 8.32
C GLU A 89 -13.53 -12.64 7.14
N ASP A 90 -13.30 -12.15 5.93
CA ASP A 90 -13.32 -12.95 4.68
C ASP A 90 -12.07 -12.67 3.85
N ASP A 91 -12.04 -13.11 2.59
CA ASP A 91 -10.88 -12.93 1.70
C ASP A 91 -10.56 -11.46 1.36
N ASN A 92 -11.54 -10.56 1.48
CA ASN A 92 -11.48 -9.17 1.03
C ASN A 92 -11.39 -8.17 2.17
N ILE A 93 -12.12 -8.39 3.25
CA ILE A 93 -12.24 -7.43 4.35
C ILE A 93 -12.00 -8.08 5.72
N LEU A 94 -11.57 -7.24 6.66
CA LEU A 94 -11.45 -7.54 8.07
C LEU A 94 -12.23 -6.48 8.85
N VAL A 95 -13.14 -6.92 9.73
CA VAL A 95 -13.87 -6.03 10.64
C VAL A 95 -13.42 -6.32 12.07
N VAL A 96 -12.97 -5.28 12.76
CA VAL A 96 -12.50 -5.36 14.13
C VAL A 96 -13.29 -4.42 15.03
N ASN A 97 -13.53 -4.85 16.26
CA ASN A 97 -14.02 -3.99 17.33
C ASN A 97 -12.83 -3.27 17.96
N LYS A 98 -12.62 -2.01 17.57
CA LYS A 98 -11.52 -1.19 18.08
C LYS A 98 -11.83 -0.76 19.51
N PRO A 99 -10.94 -0.99 20.49
CA PRO A 99 -11.13 -0.48 21.85
C PRO A 99 -10.94 1.03 21.91
N ALA A 100 -11.57 1.68 22.90
CA ALA A 100 -11.24 3.06 23.25
C ALA A 100 -9.77 3.18 23.72
N GLY A 101 -9.14 4.31 23.41
CA GLY A 101 -7.73 4.60 23.74
C GLY A 101 -6.72 4.26 22.64
N LEU A 102 -7.04 3.31 21.75
CA LEU A 102 -6.19 2.95 20.61
C LEU A 102 -6.34 3.99 19.48
N ILE A 103 -5.26 4.38 18.83
CA ILE A 103 -5.30 5.30 17.69
C ILE A 103 -5.41 4.52 16.38
N VAL A 104 -6.16 5.06 15.42
CA VAL A 104 -6.42 4.44 14.11
C VAL A 104 -5.19 4.49 13.18
N HIS A 105 -4.56 5.66 13.06
CA HIS A 105 -3.34 5.91 12.30
C HIS A 105 -2.34 6.67 13.17
N SER A 106 -1.05 6.57 12.85
CA SER A 106 0.02 7.23 13.60
C SER A 106 -0.25 8.74 13.69
N ASP A 107 0.00 9.31 14.86
CA ASP A 107 0.05 10.75 15.07
C ASP A 107 1.46 11.19 15.46
N ALA A 108 1.66 12.47 15.75
CA ALA A 108 2.97 13.01 16.11
C ALA A 108 3.57 12.43 17.42
N ASN A 109 2.77 11.73 18.24
CA ASN A 109 3.16 11.24 19.57
C ASN A 109 3.24 9.71 19.64
N GLU A 110 2.55 8.98 18.76
CA GLU A 110 2.48 7.52 18.77
C GLU A 110 2.65 6.97 17.34
N GLU A 111 3.89 6.67 16.97
CA GLU A 111 4.22 6.26 15.59
C GLU A 111 3.83 4.81 15.28
N PHE A 112 3.97 3.89 16.24
CA PHE A 112 3.91 2.45 15.95
C PHE A 112 2.66 1.75 16.50
N ASN A 113 2.15 2.10 17.68
CA ASN A 113 1.02 1.38 18.31
C ASN A 113 -0.34 1.89 17.80
N THR A 114 -0.68 1.49 16.58
CA THR A 114 -1.91 1.92 15.88
C THR A 114 -2.74 0.71 15.44
N LEU A 115 -4.05 0.92 15.28
CA LEU A 115 -4.95 -0.12 14.81
C LEU A 115 -4.50 -0.68 13.46
N ILE A 116 -4.10 0.18 12.52
CA ILE A 116 -3.64 -0.27 11.21
C ILE A 116 -2.40 -1.16 11.32
N ASN A 117 -1.44 -0.82 12.20
CA ASN A 117 -0.25 -1.64 12.36
C ASN A 117 -0.57 -2.97 13.05
N HIS A 118 -1.51 -3.01 14.01
CA HIS A 118 -2.01 -4.28 14.55
C HIS A 118 -2.66 -5.16 13.47
N ILE A 119 -3.43 -4.57 12.55
CA ILE A 119 -4.07 -5.28 11.44
C ILE A 119 -3.03 -5.81 10.45
N ILE A 120 -2.07 -4.97 10.02
CA ILE A 120 -1.01 -5.40 9.11
C ILE A 120 -0.18 -6.52 9.75
N ALA A 121 0.16 -6.39 11.04
CA ALA A 121 0.88 -7.44 11.77
C ALA A 121 0.07 -8.74 11.89
N TYR A 122 -1.24 -8.66 12.10
CA TYR A 122 -2.13 -9.83 12.10
C TYR A 122 -2.15 -10.53 10.74
N LEU A 123 -2.39 -9.78 9.66
CA LEU A 123 -2.43 -10.32 8.30
C LEU A 123 -1.08 -10.91 7.88
N TYR A 124 0.02 -10.29 8.29
CA TYR A 124 1.37 -10.81 8.08
C TYR A 124 1.60 -12.12 8.82
N ASN A 125 1.32 -12.16 10.14
CA ASN A 125 1.54 -13.35 10.96
C ASN A 125 0.67 -14.55 10.54
N THR A 126 -0.48 -14.29 9.92
CA THR A 126 -1.40 -15.32 9.41
C THR A 126 -1.14 -15.70 7.95
N GLY A 127 -0.15 -15.10 7.30
CA GLY A 127 0.19 -15.36 5.90
C GLY A 127 -0.83 -14.82 4.88
N LYS A 128 -1.76 -13.97 5.32
CA LYS A 128 -2.79 -13.35 4.46
C LYS A 128 -2.31 -12.09 3.75
N TYR A 129 -1.17 -11.54 4.18
CA TYR A 129 -0.51 -10.41 3.55
C TYR A 129 1.01 -10.58 3.65
N ASN A 130 1.70 -10.49 2.52
CA ASN A 130 3.16 -10.41 2.50
C ASN A 130 3.56 -9.14 1.74
N PRO A 131 4.15 -8.13 2.42
CA PRO A 131 4.54 -6.90 1.75
C PRO A 131 5.53 -7.16 0.62
N GLU A 132 6.41 -8.15 0.75
CA GLU A 132 7.46 -8.45 -0.25
C GLU A 132 6.88 -8.93 -1.59
N ASP A 133 5.66 -9.47 -1.60
CA ASP A 133 4.96 -9.90 -2.82
C ASP A 133 4.20 -8.75 -3.50
N GLU A 134 4.12 -7.59 -2.85
CA GLU A 134 3.37 -6.43 -3.34
C GLU A 134 4.27 -5.39 -3.98
N ASN A 135 3.81 -4.79 -5.09
CA ASN A 135 4.48 -3.63 -5.64
C ASN A 135 4.10 -2.36 -4.90
N SER A 136 2.80 -2.06 -4.82
CA SER A 136 2.29 -0.78 -4.34
C SER A 136 1.22 -0.89 -3.24
N PHE A 137 0.62 -2.07 -3.10
CA PHE A 137 -0.49 -2.30 -2.19
C PHE A 137 -0.04 -2.43 -0.74
N THR A 138 -0.90 -1.97 0.17
CA THR A 138 -0.81 -2.19 1.61
C THR A 138 -2.24 -2.18 2.14
N PRO A 139 -2.62 -3.13 3.03
CA PRO A 139 -3.89 -3.09 3.71
C PRO A 139 -4.15 -1.72 4.31
N SER A 140 -5.40 -1.26 4.25
CA SER A 140 -5.77 0.07 4.71
C SER A 140 -7.16 0.08 5.32
N LEU A 141 -7.42 1.07 6.17
CA LEU A 141 -8.71 1.20 6.84
C LEU A 141 -9.70 1.91 5.91
N CYS A 142 -10.91 1.37 5.82
CA CYS A 142 -11.99 1.93 5.01
C CYS A 142 -12.71 3.08 5.76
N ASN A 143 -12.64 3.10 7.09
CA ASN A 143 -13.21 4.13 7.95
C ASN A 143 -12.30 4.44 9.14
N ARG A 144 -12.56 5.57 9.81
CA ARG A 144 -11.88 5.96 11.05
C ARG A 144 -12.89 6.30 12.15
N ILE A 145 -12.52 5.99 13.38
CA ILE A 145 -13.20 6.48 14.59
C ILE A 145 -12.16 7.10 15.52
N ASP A 146 -12.57 8.02 16.39
CA ASP A 146 -11.65 8.74 17.27
C ASP A 146 -10.95 7.82 18.27
N ARG A 147 -9.83 8.29 18.82
CA ARG A 147 -9.01 7.55 19.80
C ARG A 147 -9.87 6.96 20.91
N ASN A 148 -10.71 7.79 21.52
CA ASN A 148 -11.53 7.44 22.68
C ASN A 148 -12.91 6.85 22.30
N THR A 149 -13.14 6.59 21.02
CA THR A 149 -14.36 5.94 20.53
C THR A 149 -14.11 4.45 20.34
N GLN A 150 -14.98 3.63 20.92
CA GLN A 150 -15.05 2.20 20.67
C GLN A 150 -16.02 1.91 19.53
N GLY A 151 -15.72 0.93 18.69
CA GLY A 151 -16.65 0.47 17.68
C GLY A 151 -16.01 -0.26 16.52
N LEU A 152 -16.82 -0.55 15.52
CA LEU A 152 -16.42 -1.32 14.35
C LEU A 152 -15.59 -0.49 13.38
N VAL A 153 -14.44 -1.03 13.00
CA VAL A 153 -13.56 -0.49 11.96
C VAL A 153 -13.33 -1.59 10.93
N ILE A 154 -13.42 -1.22 9.66
CA ILE A 154 -13.27 -2.10 8.51
C ILE A 154 -11.91 -1.82 7.87
N ALA A 155 -11.20 -2.89 7.49
CA ALA A 155 -9.95 -2.84 6.76
C ALA A 155 -10.05 -3.67 5.47
N ALA A 156 -9.56 -3.10 4.37
CA ALA A 156 -9.41 -3.78 3.09
C ALA A 156 -8.12 -4.62 3.10
N LYS A 157 -8.24 -5.90 2.74
CA LYS A 157 -7.13 -6.87 2.66
C LYS A 157 -6.48 -6.94 1.27
N ASN A 158 -7.18 -6.46 0.24
CA ASN A 158 -6.70 -6.41 -1.13
C ASN A 158 -7.22 -5.14 -1.82
N ALA A 159 -6.73 -4.84 -3.03
CA ALA A 159 -7.06 -3.59 -3.72
C ALA A 159 -8.46 -3.56 -4.35
N ALA A 160 -9.11 -4.72 -4.52
CA ALA A 160 -10.44 -4.81 -5.11
C ALA A 160 -11.56 -4.47 -4.10
N ALA A 161 -11.25 -4.54 -2.80
CA ALA A 161 -12.13 -4.20 -1.68
C ALA A 161 -12.05 -2.71 -1.32
#